data_AF-A0A1J9Q561-F1
#
_entry.id   AF-A0A1J9Q561-F1
#
_cell.length_a   1.000
_cell.length_b   1.000
_cell.length_c   1.000
_cell.angle_alpha   90.00
_cell.angle_beta   90.00
_cell.angle_gamma   90.00
#
_symmetry.space_group_name_H-M   'P 1'
#
loop_
_entity.id
_entity.type
_entity.pdbx_description
1 polymer ?
#
loop_
_entity_poly.entity_id
_entity_poly.type
_entity_poly.pdbx_seq_one_letter_code
_entity_poly.pdbx_strand_id
1 'polypeptide(L)' 'MREIHKAGVHHQDIYPKNLLLVHGNPDKLVWIDFDVATTFTDFGPEQLARCDYEIALVKGFAEALRDDQAEGLPPNTKFY' A
#
# COMPACT_ATOMS: atom_id res chain seq x y z
N MET A 1 -4.16 1.98 3.39
CA MET A 1 -4.93 1.78 2.16
C MET A 1 -6.43 2.06 2.30
N ARG A 2 -7.21 1.32 3.09
CA ARG A 2 -8.68 1.56 3.19
C ARG A 2 -9.07 3.01 3.51
N GLU A 3 -8.37 3.66 4.43
CA GLU A 3 -8.65 5.07 4.75
C GLU A 3 -8.26 6.04 3.61
N ILE A 4 -7.22 5.72 2.84
CA ILE A 4 -6.82 6.47 1.64
C ILE A 4 -7.92 6.36 0.57
N HIS A 5 -8.42 5.14 0.34
CA HIS A 5 -9.55 4.90 -0.57
C HIS A 5 -10.83 5.59 -0.12
N LYS A 6 -11.18 5.54 1.17
CA LYS A 6 -12.34 6.27 1.72
C LYS A 6 -12.24 7.79 1.53
N ALA A 7 -11.03 8.33 1.49
CA ALA A 7 -10.77 9.72 1.17
C ALA A 7 -10.85 10.04 -0.33
N GLY A 8 -11.18 9.05 -1.18
CA GLY A 8 -11.27 9.22 -2.62
C GLY A 8 -9.92 9.24 -3.32
N VAL A 9 -8.89 8.64 -2.71
CA VAL A 9 -7.52 8.61 -3.27
C VAL A 9 -7.17 7.18 -3.68
N HIS A 10 -6.66 7.00 -4.90
CA HIS A 10 -6.04 5.77 -5.40
C HIS A 10 -4.54 6.04 -5.57
N HIS A 11 -3.68 5.25 -4.93
CA HIS A 11 -2.27 5.62 -4.74
C HIS A 11 -1.40 5.36 -5.99
N GLN A 12 -1.71 4.29 -6.73
CA GLN A 12 -1.02 3.84 -7.95
C GLN A 12 0.44 3.37 -7.82
N ASP A 13 1.19 3.79 -6.80
CA ASP A 13 2.56 3.32 -6.51
C ASP A 13 2.66 2.64 -5.15
N ILE A 14 1.97 1.52 -4.97
CA ILE A 14 1.81 0.82 -3.67
C ILE A 14 2.95 -0.15 -3.30
N TYR A 15 4.15 0.04 -3.85
CA TYR A 15 5.28 -0.84 -3.54
C TYR A 15 5.83 -0.60 -2.12
N PRO A 16 6.47 -1.60 -1.49
CA PRO A 16 6.99 -1.49 -0.12
C PRO A 16 7.92 -0.29 0.12
N LYS A 17 8.62 0.20 -0.90
CA LYS A 17 9.45 1.41 -0.82
C LYS A 17 8.70 2.67 -0.35
N ASN A 18 7.39 2.71 -0.57
CA ASN A 18 6.50 3.83 -0.24
C ASN A 18 5.77 3.62 1.10
N LEU A 19 6.17 2.61 1.87
CA LEU A 19 5.75 2.42 3.25
C LEU A 19 6.83 2.92 4.20
N LEU A 20 6.48 3.91 5.02
CA LEU A 20 7.36 4.47 6.03
C LEU A 20 6.91 4.02 7.43
N LEU A 21 7.82 3.37 8.16
CA LEU A 21 7.64 3.13 9.59
C LEU A 21 8.11 4.35 10.38
N VAL A 22 7.18 5.01 11.05
CA VAL A 22 7.43 6.15 11.94
C VAL A 22 7.44 5.64 13.37
N HIS A 23 8.60 5.70 14.02
CA HIS A 23 8.76 5.26 15.39
C HIS A 23 8.11 6.23 16.39
N GLY A 24 7.42 5.69 17.40
CA GLY A 24 6.70 6.47 18.40
C GLY A 24 6.08 5.61 19.49
N ASN A 25 4.96 6.07 20.06
CA ASN A 25 4.15 5.28 21.00
C ASN A 25 2.66 5.48 20.69
N PRO A 26 2.04 4.61 19.87
CA PRO A 26 2.63 3.45 19.17
C PRO A 26 3.39 3.84 17.90
N ASP A 27 4.20 2.90 17.39
CA ASP A 27 4.74 2.96 16.03
C ASP A 27 3.62 3.05 15.00
N LYS A 28 3.86 3.77 13.90
CA LYS A 28 2.89 3.99 12.83
C LYS A 28 3.47 3.62 11.49
N LEU A 29 2.69 2.91 10.68
CA LEU A 29 3.01 2.69 9.28
C LEU A 29 2.20 3.66 8.43
N VAL A 30 2.88 4.47 7.62
CA VAL A 30 2.25 5.47 6.76
C VAL A 30 2.62 5.25 5.29
N TRP A 31 1.67 5.54 4.41
CA TRP A 31 1.93 5.61 2.96
C TRP A 31 2.52 6.98 2.64
N ILE A 32 3.55 7.00 1.80
CA ILE A 32 4.21 8.21 1.31
C ILE A 32 4.24 8.19 -0.23
N ASP A 33 4.65 9.30 -0.83
CA ASP A 33 4.83 9.44 -2.28
C ASP A 33 3.54 9.30 -3.10
N PHE A 34 2.72 10.37 -3.10
CA PHE A 34 1.44 10.43 -3.80
C PHE A 34 1.53 11.17 -5.15
N ASP A 35 2.71 11.29 -5.74
CA ASP A 35 2.95 12.09 -6.95
C ASP A 35 2.19 11.58 -8.19
N VAL A 36 1.92 10.28 -8.26
CA VAL A 36 1.13 9.60 -9.31
C VAL A 36 -0.28 9.19 -8.86
N ALA A 37 -0.66 9.55 -7.64
CA ALA A 37 -1.98 9.23 -7.12
C ALA A 37 -3.09 9.93 -7.91
N THR A 38 -4.23 9.27 -8.03
CA THR A 38 -5.44 9.87 -8.60
C THR A 38 -6.50 10.07 -7.54
N THR A 39 -7.35 11.07 -7.75
CA THR A 39 -8.46 11.36 -6.84
C THR A 39 -9.79 11.24 -7.55
N PHE A 40 -10.83 10.91 -6.79
CA PHE A 40 -12.20 10.83 -7.26
C PHE A 40 -13.14 11.23 -6.13
N THR A 41 -14.22 11.93 -6.49
CA THR A 41 -15.27 12.33 -5.54
C THR A 41 -16.41 11.33 -5.47
N ASP A 42 -16.62 10.57 -6.54
CA ASP A 42 -17.71 9.60 -6.68
C ASP A 42 -17.18 8.16 -6.61
N PHE A 43 -17.86 7.35 -5.81
CA PHE A 43 -17.52 5.93 -5.61
C PHE A 43 -18.33 5.04 -6.55
N GLY A 44 -18.14 5.25 -7.86
CA GLY A 44 -18.73 4.40 -8.88
C GLY A 44 -18.18 2.96 -8.83
N PRO A 45 -18.84 2.00 -9.50
CA PRO A 45 -18.39 0.60 -9.51
C PRO A 45 -16.95 0.41 -9.98
N GLU A 46 -16.50 1.22 -10.95
CA GLU A 46 -15.12 1.16 -11.46
C GLU A 46 -14.11 1.65 -10.42
N GLN A 47 -14.38 2.77 -9.73
CA GLN A 47 -13.52 3.31 -8.69
C GLN A 47 -13.41 2.31 -7.52
N LEU A 48 -14.53 1.72 -7.11
CA LEU A 48 -14.56 0.70 -6.06
C LEU A 48 -13.75 -0.54 -6.47
N ALA A 49 -13.91 -1.04 -7.70
CA ALA A 49 -13.15 -2.16 -8.20
C ALA A 49 -11.64 -1.88 -8.24
N ARG A 50 -11.23 -0.66 -8.62
CA ARG A 50 -9.82 -0.23 -8.57
C ARG A 50 -9.27 -0.20 -7.14
N CYS A 51 -10.07 0.26 -6.18
CA CYS A 51 -9.69 0.26 -4.77
C CYS A 51 -9.52 -1.16 -4.23
N ASP A 52 -10.46 -2.05 -4.54
CA ASP A 52 -10.41 -3.46 -4.13
C ASP A 52 -9.19 -4.18 -4.73
N TYR A 53 -8.90 -3.91 -6.00
CA TYR A 53 -7.71 -4.44 -6.66
C TYR A 53 -6.41 -3.97 -6.00
N GLU A 54 -6.29 -2.67 -5.71
CA GLU A 54 -5.12 -2.12 -5.01
C GLU A 54 -4.97 -2.72 -3.59
N ILE A 55 -6.07 -2.95 -2.86
CA ILE A 55 -6.05 -3.67 -1.58
C ILE A 55 -5.54 -5.11 -1.76
N ALA A 56 -5.96 -5.82 -2.81
CA ALA A 56 -5.52 -7.18 -3.07
C ALA A 56 -4.01 -7.24 -3.32
N LEU A 57 -3.47 -6.30 -4.10
CA LEU A 57 -2.03 -6.18 -4.33
C LEU A 57 -1.25 -5.92 -3.04
N VAL A 58 -1.70 -4.95 -2.22
CA VAL A 58 -1.06 -4.66 -0.91
C VAL A 58 -1.02 -5.89 -0.01
N LYS A 59 -2.07 -6.72 0.01
CA LYS A 59 -2.09 -7.97 0.77
C LYS A 59 -1.04 -8.96 0.25
N GLY A 60 -0.92 -9.12 -1.07
CA GLY A 60 0.09 -9.97 -1.68
C GLY A 60 1.52 -9.54 -1.32
N PHE A 61 1.80 -8.23 -1.31
CA PHE A 61 3.10 -7.72 -0.86
C PHE A 61 3.37 -8.02 0.62
N ALA A 62 2.36 -7.89 1.49
CA ALA A 62 2.51 -8.19 2.91
C ALA A 62 2.82 -9.68 3.18
N GLU A 63 2.31 -10.58 2.35
CA GLU A 63 2.65 -12.01 2.41
C GLU A 63 4.10 -12.23 1.97
N ALA A 64 4.50 -11.69 0.82
CA ALA A 64 5.84 -11.91 0.32
C ALA A 64 6.94 -11.25 1.16
N LEU A 65 6.69 -10.08 1.76
CA LEU A 65 7.62 -9.48 2.74
C LEU A 65 7.78 -10.34 4.00
N ARG A 66 6.72 -11.04 4.41
CA ARG A 66 6.77 -11.97 5.55
C ARG A 66 7.62 -13.18 5.23
N ASP A 67 7.51 -13.69 4.00
CA ASP A 67 8.33 -14.82 3.53
C ASP A 67 9.81 -14.41 3.45
N ASP A 68 10.12 -13.25 2.87
CA ASP A 68 11.49 -12.70 2.83
C ASP A 68 12.08 -12.59 4.25
N GLN A 69 11.28 -12.09 5.20
CA GLN A 69 11.70 -11.97 6.61
C GLN A 69 11.91 -13.33 7.27
N ALA A 70 11.10 -14.34 6.96
CA ALA A 70 11.23 -15.70 7.48
C ALA A 70 12.47 -16.41 6.93
N GLU A 71 12.83 -16.15 5.67
CA GLU A 71 14.06 -16.66 5.02
C GLU A 71 15.33 -15.92 5.49
N GLY A 72 15.18 -14.81 6.23
CA GLY A 72 16.31 -13.97 6.66
C GLY A 72 16.91 -13.14 5.54
N LEU A 73 16.17 -12.95 4.45
CA LEU A 73 16.58 -12.10 3.34
C LEU A 73 16.48 -10.62 3.71
N PRO A 74 17.27 -9.74 3.07
CA PRO A 74 17.02 -8.30 3.15
C PRO A 74 15.58 -7.97 2.74
N PRO A 75 14.99 -6.88 3.26
CA PRO A 75 13.65 -6.46 2.82
C PRO A 75 13.60 -6.20 1.32
N ASN A 76 12.50 -6.61 0.69
CA ASN A 76 12.15 -6.34 -0.71
C ASN A 76 13.02 -7.03 -1.77
N THR A 77 13.42 -8.29 -1.57
CA THR A 77 14.21 -9.02 -2.59
C THR A 77 13.42 -9.42 -3.83
N LYS A 78 12.10 -9.52 -3.73
CA LYS A 78 11.22 -10.02 -4.80
C LYS A 78 10.48 -8.92 -5.58
N PHE A 79 10.46 -7.68 -5.11
CA PHE A 79 9.73 -6.57 -5.73
C PHE A 79 10.61 -5.33 -5.96
N TYR A 80 11.85 -5.58 -6.39
CA TYR A 80 12.73 -4.64 -7.08
C TYR A 80 13.20 -5.24 -8.40
#